data_AF-A0A3D4QSS7-F1
#
_entry.id   AF-A0A3D4QSS7-F1
#
_cell.length_a   1.000
_cell.length_b   1.000
_cell.length_c   1.000
_cell.angle_alpha   90.00
_cell.angle_beta   90.00
_cell.angle_gamma   90.00
#
_symmetry.space_group_name_H-M   'P 1'
#
loop_
_entity.id
_entity.type
_entity.pdbx_description
1 polymer ?
#
loop_
_entity_poly.entity_id
_entity_poly.type
_entity_poly.pdbx_seq_one_letter_code
_entity_poly.pdbx_strand_id
1 'polypeptide(L)'
;MATKQVNNSRKAGLLVKFGLDTTYEYIKNNIGAQDNSKWYDYLYKIIENDALSVLSEYKLQKADKDDIIQNAQLSVTRYLVSFVLKSSEYSVYQRNAWLRKIIKSRINDFFREKSRQYLQPVDEAAKALIIQPASANFTDLADEQAYFEEQLIGAIERVCSINTTPEKIIAFLLNRVSGSIELSRKNGSPKDVAKMINGKAIDEAFQILKMKLCCILSVSVPDSALYELIKKIDDDTSGSRVGSFIISITPRSIADSSYWISRKLNKEIREDIKQL
;
A
#
# COMPACT_ATOMS: atom_id res chain seq x y z
N MET A 1 -35.88 21.64 -42.34
CA MET A 1 -35.91 20.81 -41.11
C MET A 1 -34.75 19.82 -41.19
N ALA A 2 -33.62 20.13 -40.56
CA ALA A 2 -32.43 19.29 -40.57
C ALA A 2 -32.24 18.69 -39.17
N THR A 3 -32.59 17.41 -39.03
CA THR A 3 -32.34 16.61 -37.84
C THR A 3 -30.84 16.36 -37.71
N LYS A 4 -30.19 17.10 -36.81
CA LYS A 4 -28.84 16.77 -36.35
C LYS A 4 -28.92 15.48 -35.52
N GLN A 5 -28.54 14.35 -36.12
CA GLN A 5 -28.07 13.21 -35.36
C GLN A 5 -26.83 13.63 -34.58
N VAL A 6 -27.00 13.79 -33.27
CA VAL A 6 -25.91 13.93 -32.33
C VAL A 6 -25.23 12.56 -32.26
N ASN A 7 -24.07 12.46 -32.92
CA ASN A 7 -23.15 11.33 -32.82
C ASN A 7 -22.73 11.17 -31.35
N ASN A 8 -23.47 10.34 -30.62
CA ASN A 8 -23.15 9.89 -29.26
C ASN A 8 -22.07 8.79 -29.30
N SER A 9 -20.94 9.10 -29.95
CA SER A 9 -19.76 8.23 -29.99
C SER A 9 -18.65 8.77 -29.08
N ARG A 10 -19.01 9.33 -27.92
CA ARG A 10 -18.04 9.51 -26.82
C ARG A 10 -17.87 8.18 -26.11
N LYS A 11 -16.99 7.36 -26.72
CA LYS A 11 -16.19 6.27 -26.13
C LYS A 11 -16.61 5.90 -24.70
N ALA A 12 -17.52 4.95 -24.58
CA ALA A 12 -17.52 3.99 -23.50
C ALA A 12 -16.24 3.16 -23.63
N GLY A 13 -15.09 3.73 -23.26
CA GLY A 13 -13.90 2.94 -23.00
C GLY A 13 -14.21 2.13 -21.76
N LEU A 14 -14.53 0.84 -21.91
CA LEU A 14 -14.48 -0.11 -20.80
C LEU A 14 -13.11 0.09 -20.16
N LEU A 15 -13.08 0.68 -18.96
CA LEU A 15 -11.85 0.85 -18.19
C LEU A 15 -11.39 -0.55 -17.78
N VAL A 16 -10.58 -1.16 -18.64
CA VAL A 16 -9.91 -2.43 -18.35
C VAL A 16 -9.00 -2.18 -17.16
N LYS A 17 -9.34 -2.78 -16.01
CA LYS A 17 -8.56 -2.70 -14.77
C LYS A 17 -7.85 -4.02 -14.54
N PHE A 18 -6.65 -3.92 -13.97
CA PHE A 18 -5.78 -5.07 -13.73
C PHE A 18 -6.46 -6.21 -12.96
N GLY A 19 -7.19 -5.89 -11.90
CA GLY A 19 -7.77 -6.88 -11.02
C GLY A 19 -9.05 -7.57 -11.51
N LEU A 20 -9.63 -7.17 -12.65
CA LEU A 20 -10.86 -7.80 -13.17
C LEU A 20 -10.64 -9.30 -13.43
N ASP A 21 -11.65 -10.12 -13.20
CA ASP A 21 -11.56 -11.57 -13.43
C ASP A 21 -11.19 -11.89 -14.89
N THR A 22 -11.74 -11.13 -15.84
CA THR A 22 -11.40 -11.26 -17.26
C THR A 22 -9.93 -10.96 -17.54
N THR A 23 -9.36 -9.94 -16.90
CA THR A 23 -7.94 -9.59 -17.03
C THR A 23 -7.04 -10.61 -16.33
N TYR A 24 -7.44 -11.07 -15.15
CA TYR A 24 -6.72 -12.09 -14.39
C TYR A 24 -6.64 -13.42 -15.16
N GLU A 25 -7.76 -13.93 -15.65
CA GLU A 25 -7.79 -15.16 -16.45
C GLU A 25 -7.02 -15.00 -17.77
N TYR A 26 -7.09 -13.82 -18.40
CA TYR A 26 -6.30 -13.54 -19.59
C TYR A 26 -4.79 -13.60 -19.30
N ILE A 27 -4.32 -13.01 -18.19
CA ILE A 27 -2.92 -13.11 -17.77
C ILE A 27 -2.53 -14.56 -17.50
N LYS A 28 -3.32 -15.27 -16.69
CA LYS A 28 -3.06 -16.67 -16.31
C LYS A 28 -2.92 -17.59 -17.52
N ASN A 29 -3.76 -17.42 -18.53
CA ASN A 29 -3.75 -18.25 -19.73
C ASN A 29 -2.59 -17.94 -20.70
N ASN A 30 -1.97 -16.75 -20.59
CA ASN A 30 -0.93 -16.32 -21.54
C ASN A 30 0.48 -16.27 -20.93
N ILE A 31 0.63 -16.32 -19.61
CA ILE A 31 1.91 -16.14 -18.91
C ILE A 31 2.98 -17.18 -19.27
N GLY A 32 2.58 -18.38 -19.70
CA GLY A 32 3.48 -19.45 -20.16
C GLY A 32 3.65 -19.53 -21.67
N ALA A 33 3.00 -18.65 -22.44
CA ALA A 33 3.08 -18.68 -23.89
C ALA A 33 4.41 -18.07 -24.35
N GLN A 34 5.24 -18.86 -25.04
CA GLN A 34 6.59 -18.47 -25.45
C GLN A 34 6.64 -17.33 -26.49
N ASP A 35 5.52 -17.01 -27.16
CA ASP A 35 5.59 -16.24 -28.42
C ASP A 35 4.42 -15.25 -28.64
N ASN A 36 4.04 -14.49 -27.60
CA ASN A 36 2.87 -13.62 -27.72
C ASN A 36 3.11 -12.21 -27.14
N SER A 37 3.93 -11.41 -27.84
CA SER A 37 4.20 -9.99 -27.50
C SER A 37 2.93 -9.16 -27.28
N LYS A 38 1.83 -9.49 -27.96
CA LYS A 38 0.56 -8.75 -27.88
C LYS A 38 -0.09 -8.78 -26.50
N TRP A 39 0.07 -9.85 -25.72
CA TRP A 39 -0.50 -9.87 -24.37
C TRP A 39 0.34 -9.06 -23.37
N TYR A 40 1.67 -8.99 -23.57
CA TYR A 40 2.54 -8.08 -22.82
C TYR A 40 2.19 -6.63 -23.12
N ASP A 41 1.93 -6.27 -24.39
CA ASP A 41 1.46 -4.92 -24.74
C ASP A 41 0.13 -4.58 -24.06
N TYR A 42 -0.80 -5.52 -24.04
CA TYR A 42 -2.08 -5.38 -23.34
C TYR A 42 -1.88 -5.19 -21.83
N LEU A 43 -1.07 -6.04 -21.20
CA LEU A 43 -0.73 -5.94 -19.78
C LEU A 43 -0.09 -4.59 -19.47
N TYR A 44 0.89 -4.16 -20.28
CA TYR A 44 1.61 -2.90 -20.09
C TYR A 44 0.70 -1.70 -20.24
N LYS A 45 -0.27 -1.74 -21.15
CA LYS A 45 -1.27 -0.68 -21.29
C LYS A 45 -2.18 -0.59 -20.06
N ILE A 46 -2.57 -1.72 -19.47
CA ILE A 46 -3.38 -1.72 -18.25
C ILE A 46 -2.58 -1.11 -17.09
N ILE A 47 -1.33 -1.56 -16.90
CA ILE A 47 -0.44 -1.04 -15.86
C ILE A 47 -0.21 0.46 -16.05
N GLU A 48 0.05 0.90 -17.29
CA GLU A 48 0.24 2.31 -17.64
C GLU A 48 -0.99 3.14 -17.27
N ASN A 49 -2.20 2.69 -17.61
CA ASN A 49 -3.43 3.41 -17.28
C ASN A 49 -3.62 3.56 -15.77
N ASP A 50 -3.39 2.50 -15.00
CA ASP A 50 -3.51 2.53 -13.54
C ASP A 50 -2.38 3.39 -12.91
N ALA A 51 -1.16 3.30 -13.43
CA ALA A 51 -0.02 4.08 -12.97
C ALA A 51 -0.18 5.57 -13.30
N LEU A 52 -0.65 5.93 -14.49
CA LEU A 52 -0.93 7.32 -14.87
C LEU A 52 -2.01 7.94 -13.98
N SER A 53 -3.04 7.17 -13.61
CA SER A 53 -4.05 7.60 -12.65
C SER A 53 -3.41 7.97 -11.30
N VAL A 54 -2.48 7.14 -10.81
CA VAL A 54 -1.74 7.39 -9.55
C VAL A 54 -0.79 8.59 -9.69
N LEU A 55 -0.05 8.67 -10.81
CA LEU A 55 0.95 9.70 -11.08
C LEU A 55 0.35 11.06 -11.43
N SER A 56 -0.95 11.12 -11.74
CA SER A 56 -1.67 12.38 -12.02
C SER A 56 -1.62 13.36 -10.84
N GLU A 57 -1.54 12.84 -9.61
CA GLU A 57 -1.41 13.63 -8.40
C GLU A 57 -0.01 14.22 -8.18
N TYR A 58 0.97 13.81 -8.99
CA TYR A 58 2.36 14.22 -8.87
C TYR A 58 2.73 15.23 -9.97
N LYS A 59 3.30 16.35 -9.51
CA LYS A 59 3.94 17.36 -10.38
C LYS A 59 5.30 16.84 -10.87
N LEU A 60 5.26 15.84 -11.75
CA LEU A 60 6.42 15.24 -12.40
C LEU A 60 6.43 15.57 -13.89
N GLN A 61 7.62 15.66 -14.48
CA GLN A 61 7.76 15.78 -15.92
C GLN A 61 7.32 14.49 -16.60
N LYS A 62 6.99 14.56 -17.90
CA LYS A 62 6.54 13.38 -18.64
C LYS A 62 7.58 12.26 -18.64
N ALA A 63 8.85 12.59 -18.88
CA ALA A 63 9.95 11.61 -18.85
C ALA A 63 10.04 10.88 -17.50
N ASP A 64 10.00 11.62 -16.38
CA ASP A 64 10.01 11.03 -15.04
C ASP A 64 8.81 10.06 -14.81
N LYS A 65 7.63 10.40 -15.35
CA LYS A 65 6.44 9.52 -15.27
C LYS A 65 6.63 8.25 -16.10
N ASP A 66 7.16 8.39 -17.31
CA ASP A 66 7.42 7.28 -18.21
C ASP A 66 8.45 6.30 -17.59
N ASP A 67 9.50 6.81 -16.94
CA ASP A 67 10.50 5.99 -16.24
C ASP A 67 9.88 5.20 -15.07
N ILE A 68 9.03 5.83 -14.26
CA ILE A 68 8.32 5.15 -13.16
C ILE A 68 7.39 4.07 -13.70
N ILE A 69 6.67 4.35 -14.78
CA ILE A 69 5.74 3.41 -15.42
C ILE A 69 6.50 2.19 -15.96
N GLN A 70 7.61 2.40 -16.67
CA GLN A 70 8.44 1.30 -17.18
C GLN A 70 8.97 0.42 -16.04
N ASN A 71 9.46 1.04 -14.97
CA ASN A 71 9.92 0.30 -13.78
C ASN A 71 8.79 -0.47 -13.09
N ALA A 72 7.58 0.07 -13.07
CA ALA A 72 6.39 -0.64 -12.57
C ALA A 72 6.01 -1.81 -13.48
N GLN A 73 6.01 -1.63 -14.80
CA GLN A 73 5.74 -2.67 -15.80
C GLN A 73 6.73 -3.84 -15.66
N LEU A 74 8.03 -3.53 -15.59
CA LEU A 74 9.07 -4.53 -15.37
C LEU A 74 8.87 -5.29 -14.05
N SER A 75 8.55 -4.58 -12.97
CA SER A 75 8.28 -5.20 -11.66
C SER A 75 7.06 -6.12 -11.71
N VAL A 76 5.98 -5.68 -12.36
CA VAL A 76 4.77 -6.51 -12.50
C VAL A 76 5.07 -7.77 -13.30
N THR A 77 5.71 -7.66 -14.47
CA THR A 77 6.13 -8.82 -15.28
C THR A 77 6.94 -9.80 -14.46
N ARG A 78 7.90 -9.29 -13.70
CA ARG A 78 8.78 -10.09 -12.86
C ARG A 78 8.03 -10.89 -11.79
N TYR A 79 6.99 -10.32 -11.19
CA TYR A 79 6.21 -10.97 -10.13
C TYR A 79 4.94 -11.66 -10.61
N LEU A 80 4.67 -11.62 -11.92
CA LEU A 80 3.38 -12.01 -12.47
C LEU A 80 3.05 -13.49 -12.23
N VAL A 81 4.06 -14.37 -12.31
CA VAL A 81 3.89 -15.81 -12.06
C VAL A 81 3.48 -16.07 -10.62
N SER A 82 4.19 -15.47 -9.65
CA SER A 82 3.84 -15.61 -8.24
C SER A 82 2.47 -14.99 -7.94
N PHE A 83 2.12 -13.88 -8.59
CA PHE A 83 0.82 -13.26 -8.44
C PHE A 83 -0.29 -14.22 -8.88
N VAL A 84 -0.19 -14.81 -10.07
CA VAL A 84 -1.20 -15.76 -10.58
C VAL A 84 -1.33 -16.98 -9.66
N LEU A 85 -0.24 -17.51 -9.11
CA LEU A 85 -0.29 -18.67 -8.22
C LEU A 85 -0.97 -18.35 -6.87
N LYS A 86 -0.78 -17.14 -6.33
CA LYS A 86 -1.25 -16.76 -4.99
C LYS A 86 -2.60 -16.05 -4.97
N SER A 87 -3.06 -15.50 -6.11
CA SER A 87 -4.21 -14.60 -6.17
C SER A 87 -5.47 -15.18 -6.81
N SER A 88 -5.54 -16.51 -6.94
CA SER A 88 -6.72 -17.23 -7.45
C SER A 88 -7.99 -16.87 -6.67
N GLU A 89 -7.89 -16.80 -5.35
CA GLU A 89 -9.00 -16.46 -4.44
C GLU A 89 -9.14 -14.96 -4.15
N TYR A 90 -8.24 -14.13 -4.70
CA TYR A 90 -8.28 -12.69 -4.42
C TYR A 90 -9.46 -12.03 -5.13
N SER A 91 -10.17 -11.17 -4.41
CA SER A 91 -11.16 -10.27 -5.00
C SER A 91 -10.51 -9.32 -6.01
N VAL A 92 -11.33 -8.76 -6.91
CA VAL A 92 -10.92 -7.70 -7.85
C VAL A 92 -10.20 -6.55 -7.13
N TYR A 93 -10.66 -6.21 -5.93
CA TYR A 93 -10.06 -5.16 -5.13
C TYR A 93 -8.63 -5.53 -4.66
N GLN A 94 -8.44 -6.73 -4.12
CA GLN A 94 -7.14 -7.22 -3.66
C GLN A 94 -6.11 -7.31 -4.79
N ARG A 95 -6.53 -7.81 -5.96
CA ARG A 95 -5.66 -7.85 -7.15
C ARG A 95 -5.23 -6.45 -7.61
N ASN A 96 -6.14 -5.48 -7.60
CA ASN A 96 -5.79 -4.08 -7.89
C ASN A 96 -4.90 -3.45 -6.82
N ALA A 97 -5.07 -3.82 -5.55
CA ALA A 97 -4.23 -3.33 -4.45
C ALA A 97 -2.77 -3.81 -4.60
N TRP A 98 -2.57 -5.06 -5.04
CA TRP A 98 -1.25 -5.61 -5.36
C TRP A 98 -0.52 -4.76 -6.41
N LEU A 99 -1.18 -4.45 -7.53
CA LEU A 99 -0.60 -3.60 -8.57
C LEU A 99 -0.26 -2.19 -8.02
N ARG A 100 -1.16 -1.60 -7.24
CA ARG A 100 -0.95 -0.29 -6.62
C ARG A 100 0.25 -0.27 -5.67
N LYS A 101 0.48 -1.35 -4.91
CA LYS A 101 1.66 -1.49 -4.05
C LYS A 101 2.94 -1.39 -4.87
N ILE A 102 3.02 -2.09 -5.99
CA ILE A 102 4.17 -2.05 -6.89
C ILE A 102 4.39 -0.63 -7.43
N ILE A 103 3.34 0.00 -7.96
CA ILE A 103 3.43 1.37 -8.50
C ILE A 103 3.91 2.35 -7.42
N LYS A 104 3.34 2.31 -6.21
CA LYS A 104 3.75 3.18 -5.10
C LYS A 104 5.20 2.93 -4.68
N SER A 105 5.65 1.68 -4.66
CA SER A 105 7.06 1.37 -4.39
C SER A 105 7.97 2.07 -5.38
N ARG A 106 7.67 1.98 -6.69
CA ARG A 106 8.49 2.61 -7.74
C ARG A 106 8.47 4.12 -7.72
N ILE A 107 7.35 4.72 -7.34
CA ILE A 107 7.27 6.17 -7.06
C ILE A 107 8.23 6.54 -5.91
N ASN A 108 8.19 5.79 -4.80
CA ASN A 108 9.05 6.07 -3.65
C ASN A 108 10.53 5.88 -3.99
N ASP A 109 10.87 4.85 -4.75
CA ASP A 109 12.25 4.58 -5.16
C ASP A 109 12.77 5.68 -6.08
N PHE A 110 11.95 6.16 -7.02
CA PHE A 110 12.28 7.32 -7.85
C PHE A 110 12.59 8.57 -7.01
N PHE A 111 11.75 8.90 -6.01
CA PHE A 111 12.01 10.05 -5.15
C PHE A 111 13.22 9.87 -4.25
N ARG A 112 13.46 8.64 -3.76
CA ARG A 112 14.68 8.31 -2.99
C ARG A 112 15.93 8.49 -3.83
N GLU A 113 15.91 8.01 -5.08
CA GLU A 113 17.04 8.11 -6.00
C GLU A 113 17.32 9.55 -6.40
N LYS A 114 16.29 10.32 -6.78
CA LYS A 114 16.44 11.77 -7.03
C LYS A 114 17.00 12.50 -5.80
N SER A 115 16.52 12.18 -4.60
CA SER A 115 17.03 12.81 -3.37
C SER A 115 18.50 12.49 -3.11
N ARG A 116 18.96 11.28 -3.43
CA ARG A 116 20.39 10.90 -3.37
C ARG A 116 21.22 11.67 -4.39
N GLN A 117 20.73 11.82 -5.62
CA GLN A 117 21.41 12.58 -6.68
C GLN A 117 21.59 14.06 -6.31
N TYR A 118 20.65 14.68 -5.58
CA TYR A 118 20.79 16.06 -5.08
C TYR A 118 21.77 16.21 -3.91
N LEU A 119 22.11 15.12 -3.20
CA LEU A 119 22.99 15.14 -2.03
C LEU A 119 24.43 14.72 -2.34
N GLN A 120 24.71 14.19 -3.53
CA GLN A 120 26.06 13.80 -3.92
C GLN A 120 26.82 14.96 -4.60
N PRO A 121 28.10 15.18 -4.27
CA PRO A 121 28.98 16.00 -5.08
C PRO A 121 29.02 15.47 -6.51
N VAL A 122 28.98 16.37 -7.50
CA VAL A 122 28.79 16.08 -8.93
C VAL A 122 29.79 15.03 -9.48
N ASP A 123 30.96 14.88 -8.86
CA ASP A 123 32.00 13.91 -9.25
C ASP A 123 31.75 12.46 -8.78
N GLU A 124 30.94 12.21 -7.74
CA GLU A 124 30.63 10.85 -7.27
C GLU A 124 29.41 10.24 -7.97
N ALA A 125 28.44 11.08 -8.37
CA ALA A 125 27.26 10.64 -9.11
C ALA A 125 27.63 10.03 -10.48
N ALA A 126 28.69 10.55 -11.12
CA ALA A 126 29.24 9.98 -12.36
C ALA A 126 29.90 8.61 -12.16
N LYS A 127 30.43 8.31 -10.97
CA LYS A 127 30.97 6.99 -10.61
C LYS A 127 29.87 5.99 -10.23
N ALA A 128 28.77 6.46 -9.63
CA ALA A 128 27.63 5.62 -9.26
C ALA A 128 26.84 5.08 -10.47
N LEU A 129 26.82 5.81 -11.60
CA LEU A 129 26.20 5.37 -12.86
C LEU A 129 26.89 4.16 -13.53
N ILE A 130 28.09 3.76 -13.07
CA ILE A 130 28.87 2.65 -13.64
C ILE A 130 28.59 1.31 -12.94
N ILE A 131 27.79 1.28 -11.87
CA ILE A 131 27.41 0.00 -11.23
C ILE A 131 26.27 -0.61 -12.03
N GLN A 132 26.62 -1.60 -12.86
CA GLN A 132 25.71 -2.47 -13.60
C GLN A 132 24.52 -2.95 -12.76
N PRO A 133 23.35 -3.20 -13.39
CA PRO A 133 22.20 -3.74 -12.68
C PRO A 133 22.58 -5.12 -12.15
N ALA A 134 22.79 -5.22 -10.84
CA ALA A 134 22.89 -6.52 -10.20
C ALA A 134 21.62 -7.29 -10.59
N SER A 135 21.81 -8.42 -11.25
CA SER A 135 20.76 -9.38 -11.56
C SER A 135 20.22 -9.90 -10.24
N ALA A 136 19.28 -9.18 -9.62
CA ALA A 136 18.56 -9.69 -8.47
C ALA A 136 17.95 -11.03 -8.91
N ASN A 137 18.18 -12.11 -8.17
CA ASN A 137 17.54 -13.38 -8.45
C ASN A 137 16.14 -13.42 -7.81
N PHE A 138 15.33 -14.43 -8.15
CA PHE A 138 13.97 -14.56 -7.61
C PHE A 138 13.96 -14.87 -6.10
N THR A 139 15.03 -15.52 -5.61
CA THR A 139 15.30 -15.83 -4.19
C THR A 139 15.56 -14.58 -3.37
N ASP A 140 16.44 -13.68 -3.85
CA ASP A 140 16.83 -12.46 -3.12
C ASP A 140 15.62 -11.55 -2.80
N LEU A 141 14.60 -11.56 -3.66
CA LEU A 141 13.40 -10.73 -3.48
C LEU A 141 12.29 -11.39 -2.65
N ALA A 142 12.23 -12.72 -2.62
CA ALA A 142 11.36 -13.43 -1.68
C ALA A 142 11.85 -13.21 -0.25
N ASP A 143 13.17 -13.20 -0.07
CA ASP A 143 13.83 -12.88 1.18
C ASP A 143 13.66 -11.40 1.55
N GLU A 144 13.77 -10.46 0.60
CA GLU A 144 13.45 -9.03 0.85
C GLU A 144 11.97 -8.79 1.18
N GLN A 145 11.03 -9.47 0.53
CA GLN A 145 9.61 -9.37 0.81
C GLN A 145 9.28 -9.97 2.19
N ALA A 146 9.84 -11.13 2.52
CA ALA A 146 9.69 -11.75 3.83
C ALA A 146 10.28 -10.87 4.93
N TYR A 147 11.46 -10.28 4.70
CA TYR A 147 12.09 -9.32 5.60
C TYR A 147 11.24 -8.05 5.78
N PHE A 148 10.67 -7.52 4.71
CA PHE A 148 9.76 -6.37 4.79
C PHE A 148 8.47 -6.71 5.55
N GLU A 149 7.92 -7.90 5.35
CA GLU A 149 6.76 -8.39 6.09
C GLU A 149 7.07 -8.54 7.58
N GLU A 150 8.22 -9.11 7.93
CA GLU A 150 8.71 -9.23 9.30
C GLU A 150 8.88 -7.86 9.96
N GLN A 151 9.51 -6.90 9.26
CA GLN A 151 9.65 -5.53 9.78
C GLN A 151 8.31 -4.82 9.95
N LEU A 152 7.36 -5.05 9.04
CA LEU A 152 6.04 -4.43 9.15
C LEU A 152 5.21 -5.07 10.28
N ILE A 153 5.31 -6.38 10.46
CA ILE A 153 4.72 -7.11 11.60
C ILE A 153 5.30 -6.59 12.92
N GLY A 154 6.63 -6.48 13.04
CA GLY A 154 7.27 -5.93 14.23
C GLY A 154 6.90 -4.45 14.48
N ALA A 155 6.68 -3.67 13.42
CA ALA A 155 6.18 -2.30 13.55
C ALA A 155 4.73 -2.25 14.08
N ILE A 156 3.85 -3.15 13.63
CA ILE A 156 2.48 -3.28 14.15
C ILE A 156 2.51 -3.66 15.63
N GLU A 157 3.32 -4.65 16.00
CA GLU A 157 3.46 -5.12 17.37
C GLU A 157 3.92 -4.00 18.32
N ARG A 158 4.94 -3.23 17.93
CA ARG A 158 5.41 -2.06 18.70
C ARG A 158 4.30 -1.03 18.89
N VAL A 159 3.55 -0.72 17.83
CA VAL A 159 2.42 0.22 17.91
C VAL A 159 1.34 -0.30 18.87
N CYS A 160 0.98 -1.57 18.77
CA CYS A 160 -0.01 -2.21 19.64
C CYS A 160 0.43 -2.24 21.11
N SER A 161 1.74 -2.27 21.37
CA SER A 161 2.34 -2.28 22.70
C SER A 161 2.36 -0.91 23.39
N ILE A 162 2.10 0.19 22.66
CA ILE A 162 2.07 1.52 23.26
C ILE A 162 0.93 1.62 24.27
N ASN A 163 1.27 2.08 25.48
CA ASN A 163 0.30 2.39 26.54
C ASN A 163 -0.60 3.59 26.16
N THR A 164 -1.67 3.32 25.41
CA THR A 164 -2.74 4.24 25.03
C THR A 164 -4.02 3.46 24.80
N THR A 165 -5.16 4.15 24.70
CA THR A 165 -6.47 3.51 24.49
C THR A 165 -6.54 2.75 23.15
N PRO A 166 -7.25 1.60 23.09
CA PRO A 166 -7.33 0.78 21.88
C PRO A 166 -7.92 1.54 20.68
N GLU A 167 -8.88 2.43 20.91
CA GLU A 167 -9.44 3.33 19.88
C GLU A 167 -8.36 4.18 19.19
N LYS A 168 -7.36 4.68 19.93
CA LYS A 168 -6.27 5.53 19.38
C LYS A 168 -5.29 4.70 18.57
N ILE A 169 -5.02 3.47 19.01
CA ILE A 169 -4.18 2.51 18.27
C ILE A 169 -4.86 2.15 16.95
N ILE A 170 -6.14 1.78 17.00
CA ILE A 170 -6.94 1.44 15.82
C ILE A 170 -7.00 2.62 14.85
N ALA A 171 -7.33 3.82 15.34
CA ALA A 171 -7.39 5.01 14.52
C ALA A 171 -6.03 5.35 13.88
N PHE A 172 -4.93 5.24 14.64
CA PHE A 172 -3.59 5.46 14.11
C PHE A 172 -3.23 4.49 13.00
N LEU A 173 -3.42 3.18 13.22
CA LEU A 173 -3.10 2.16 12.24
C LEU A 173 -3.98 2.33 10.99
N LEU A 174 -5.29 2.53 11.14
CA LEU A 174 -6.18 2.84 10.02
C LEU A 174 -5.75 4.10 9.27
N ASN A 175 -5.27 5.12 9.97
CA ASN A 175 -4.77 6.34 9.33
C ASN A 175 -3.51 6.09 8.50
N ARG A 176 -2.60 5.22 8.97
CA ARG A 176 -1.39 4.84 8.23
C ARG A 176 -1.69 3.92 7.04
N VAL A 177 -2.61 2.98 7.24
CA VAL A 177 -3.10 2.04 6.24
C VAL A 177 -3.87 2.77 5.13
N SER A 178 -4.78 3.67 5.47
CA SER A 178 -5.55 4.43 4.47
C SER A 178 -4.67 5.27 3.57
N GLY A 179 -3.61 5.92 4.09
CA GLY A 179 -2.63 6.61 3.24
C GLY A 179 -1.85 5.67 2.30
N SER A 180 -1.71 4.41 2.68
CA SER A 180 -1.05 3.39 1.85
C SER A 180 -1.97 2.84 0.76
N ILE A 181 -3.29 2.82 0.97
CA ILE A 181 -4.30 2.29 0.03
C ILE A 181 -4.88 3.37 -0.89
N GLU A 182 -5.17 4.56 -0.35
CA GLU A 182 -5.78 5.65 -1.09
C GLU A 182 -4.74 6.38 -1.92
N LEU A 183 -5.13 6.78 -3.13
CA LEU A 183 -4.23 7.38 -4.13
C LEU A 183 -3.65 8.72 -3.66
N SER A 184 -4.21 9.30 -2.59
CA SER A 184 -3.85 10.61 -2.09
C SER A 184 -2.45 10.67 -1.45
N ARG A 185 -1.68 11.72 -1.79
CA ARG A 185 -0.43 12.16 -1.13
C ARG A 185 -0.52 12.43 0.38
N LYS A 186 -1.65 12.17 1.03
CA LYS A 186 -1.85 12.43 2.46
C LYS A 186 -1.53 11.16 3.24
N ASN A 187 -0.64 11.26 4.25
CA ASN A 187 -0.79 10.41 5.45
C ASN A 187 -2.27 10.40 5.78
N GLY A 188 -2.89 9.24 5.95
CA GLY A 188 -4.35 9.06 5.77
C GLY A 188 -5.19 10.16 6.41
N SER A 189 -6.39 10.35 5.88
CA SER A 189 -7.26 11.44 6.30
C SER A 189 -7.88 11.14 7.68
N PRO A 190 -7.52 11.89 8.74
CA PRO A 190 -8.11 11.68 10.07
C PRO A 190 -9.63 11.88 10.06
N LYS A 191 -10.14 12.70 9.12
CA LYS A 191 -11.58 12.89 8.90
C LYS A 191 -12.24 11.61 8.39
N ASP A 192 -11.60 10.93 7.44
CA ASP A 192 -12.17 9.72 6.85
C ASP A 192 -12.05 8.54 7.81
N VAL A 193 -10.97 8.47 8.59
CA VAL A 193 -10.85 7.50 9.70
C VAL A 193 -11.94 7.73 10.74
N ALA A 194 -12.14 8.98 11.20
CA ALA A 194 -13.22 9.29 12.15
C ALA A 194 -14.60 8.89 11.59
N LYS A 195 -14.88 9.19 10.31
CA LYS A 195 -16.12 8.78 9.64
C LYS A 195 -16.28 7.26 9.57
N MET A 196 -15.17 6.52 9.46
CA MET A 196 -15.16 5.06 9.34
C MET A 196 -15.48 4.36 10.66
N ILE A 197 -15.03 4.89 11.80
CA ILE A 197 -15.08 4.19 13.09
C ILE A 197 -16.01 4.82 14.13
N ASN A 198 -16.37 6.10 14.01
CA ASN A 198 -17.27 6.73 14.98
C ASN A 198 -18.67 6.10 14.95
N GLY A 199 -19.26 5.93 16.13
CA GLY A 199 -20.55 5.27 16.30
C GLY A 199 -20.48 3.74 16.25
N LYS A 200 -19.29 3.16 16.10
CA LYS A 200 -19.06 1.71 16.16
C LYS A 200 -18.49 1.29 17.49
N ALA A 201 -18.76 0.06 17.91
CA ALA A 201 -18.04 -0.56 19.00
C ALA A 201 -16.56 -0.74 18.65
N ILE A 202 -15.68 -0.74 19.66
CA ILE A 202 -14.24 -0.97 19.47
C ILE A 202 -13.98 -2.32 18.79
N ASP A 203 -14.74 -3.36 19.11
CA ASP A 203 -14.67 -4.66 18.43
C ASP A 203 -14.92 -4.56 16.93
N GLU A 204 -15.95 -3.81 16.51
CA GLU A 204 -16.24 -3.61 15.09
C GLU A 204 -15.10 -2.85 14.39
N ALA A 205 -14.59 -1.80 15.03
CA ALA A 205 -13.48 -1.01 14.48
C ALA A 205 -12.20 -1.86 14.36
N PHE A 206 -11.98 -2.79 15.29
CA PHE A 206 -10.87 -3.73 15.25
C PHE A 206 -10.99 -4.72 14.08
N GLN A 207 -12.19 -5.22 13.77
CA GLN A 207 -12.40 -6.06 12.57
C GLN A 207 -12.14 -5.29 11.27
N ILE A 208 -12.55 -4.01 11.21
CA ILE A 208 -12.25 -3.13 10.07
C ILE A 208 -10.73 -2.98 9.91
N LEU A 209 -9.99 -2.79 11.00
CA LEU A 209 -8.54 -2.74 10.99
C LEU A 209 -7.91 -4.03 10.47
N LYS A 210 -8.30 -5.20 11.00
CA LYS A 210 -7.78 -6.50 10.54
C LYS A 210 -7.97 -6.66 9.04
N MET A 211 -9.19 -6.43 8.55
CA MET A 211 -9.51 -6.48 7.12
C MET A 211 -8.60 -5.54 6.29
N LYS A 212 -8.41 -4.30 6.75
CA LYS A 212 -7.58 -3.30 6.06
C LYS A 212 -6.09 -3.67 6.05
N LEU A 213 -5.58 -4.24 7.14
CA LEU A 213 -4.20 -4.72 7.23
C LEU A 213 -3.98 -5.92 6.32
N CYS A 214 -4.87 -6.91 6.33
CA CYS A 214 -4.82 -8.06 5.41
C CYS A 214 -4.81 -7.61 3.95
N CYS A 215 -5.58 -6.58 3.60
CA CYS A 215 -5.58 -6.01 2.25
C CYS A 215 -4.24 -5.39 1.83
N ILE A 216 -3.51 -4.76 2.75
CA ILE A 216 -2.18 -4.18 2.45
C ILE A 216 -1.11 -5.25 2.37
N LEU A 217 -1.13 -6.15 3.35
CA LEU A 217 -0.10 -7.15 3.51
C LEU A 217 -0.23 -8.31 2.53
N SER A 218 -1.43 -8.52 1.97
CA SER A 218 -1.75 -9.70 1.15
C SER A 218 -1.53 -11.03 1.89
N VAL A 219 -1.37 -10.96 3.21
CA VAL A 219 -1.27 -12.04 4.18
C VAL A 219 -2.05 -11.63 5.43
N SER A 220 -2.56 -12.61 6.18
CA SER A 220 -3.22 -12.34 7.46
C SER A 220 -2.20 -11.83 8.46
N VAL A 221 -2.51 -10.72 9.15
CA VAL A 221 -1.69 -10.31 10.30
C VAL A 221 -1.85 -11.38 11.39
N PRO A 222 -0.76 -11.98 11.89
CA PRO A 222 -0.86 -12.98 12.94
C PRO A 222 -1.39 -12.33 14.21
N ASP A 223 -2.24 -13.05 14.95
CA ASP A 223 -2.82 -12.54 16.20
C ASP A 223 -1.75 -12.22 17.25
N SER A 224 -0.57 -12.85 17.18
CA SER A 224 0.59 -12.52 18.02
C SER A 224 1.02 -11.06 17.88
N ALA A 225 1.03 -10.52 16.65
CA ALA A 225 1.40 -9.12 16.39
C ALA A 225 0.34 -8.12 16.90
N LEU A 226 -0.90 -8.58 17.05
CA LEU A 226 -2.03 -7.80 17.56
C LEU A 226 -2.32 -8.07 19.04
N TYR A 227 -1.57 -8.97 19.67
CA TYR A 227 -1.86 -9.50 21.00
C TYR A 227 -2.05 -8.40 22.05
N GLU A 228 -1.14 -7.43 22.09
CA GLU A 228 -1.22 -6.30 23.02
C GLU A 228 -2.42 -5.38 22.78
N LEU A 229 -2.93 -5.31 21.55
CA LEU A 229 -4.17 -4.59 21.25
C LEU A 229 -5.39 -5.43 21.63
N ILE A 230 -5.39 -6.73 21.34
CA ILE A 230 -6.46 -7.67 21.73
C ILE A 230 -6.65 -7.62 23.24
N LYS A 231 -5.57 -7.71 24.02
CA LYS A 231 -5.59 -7.60 25.48
C LYS A 231 -6.23 -6.30 25.98
N LYS A 232 -5.95 -5.16 25.32
CA LYS A 232 -6.56 -3.86 25.67
C LYS A 232 -8.06 -3.79 25.33
N ILE A 233 -8.49 -4.52 24.31
CA ILE A 233 -9.89 -4.60 23.89
C ILE A 233 -10.68 -5.55 24.80
N ASP A 234 -10.05 -6.64 25.22
CA ASP A 234 -10.61 -7.66 26.10
C ASP A 234 -10.58 -7.27 27.58
N ASP A 235 -9.89 -6.18 27.92
CA ASP A 235 -9.84 -5.66 29.27
C ASP A 235 -11.24 -5.31 29.78
N ASP A 236 -11.49 -5.58 31.06
CA ASP A 236 -12.76 -5.28 31.71
C ASP A 236 -12.58 -4.05 32.60
N THR A 237 -13.21 -2.95 32.20
CA THR A 237 -13.21 -1.72 32.99
C THR A 237 -14.61 -1.47 33.51
N SER A 238 -14.77 -1.55 34.82
CA SER A 238 -16.03 -1.25 35.51
C SER A 238 -17.21 -2.18 35.12
N GLY A 239 -16.94 -3.46 34.86
CA GLY A 239 -17.97 -4.47 34.57
C GLY A 239 -18.47 -4.43 33.13
N SER A 240 -17.68 -3.87 32.22
CA SER A 240 -17.94 -3.84 30.79
C SER A 240 -16.61 -3.96 30.04
N ARG A 241 -16.55 -4.94 29.14
CA ARG A 241 -15.41 -5.16 28.26
C ARG A 241 -15.19 -3.94 27.38
N VAL A 242 -13.96 -3.45 27.32
CA VAL A 242 -13.59 -2.24 26.55
C VAL A 242 -14.03 -2.34 25.08
N GLY A 243 -13.96 -3.53 24.49
CA GLY A 243 -14.41 -3.80 23.11
C GLY A 243 -15.85 -3.37 22.80
N SER A 244 -16.72 -3.34 23.82
CA SER A 244 -18.13 -2.92 23.68
C SER A 244 -18.34 -1.40 23.65
N PHE A 245 -17.34 -0.60 24.02
CA PHE A 245 -17.48 0.85 24.06
C PHE A 245 -17.61 1.44 22.66
N ILE A 246 -18.53 2.40 22.52
CA ILE A 246 -18.77 3.09 21.25
C ILE A 246 -17.73 4.19 21.06
N ILE A 247 -17.05 4.15 19.92
CA ILE A 247 -16.01 5.13 19.59
C ILE A 247 -16.65 6.49 19.29
N SER A 248 -16.13 7.52 19.94
CA SER A 248 -16.42 8.92 19.68
C SER A 248 -15.13 9.73 19.69
N ILE A 249 -14.40 9.71 18.57
CA ILE A 249 -13.12 10.39 18.42
C ILE A 249 -13.19 11.48 17.34
N THR A 250 -12.57 12.63 17.61
CA THR A 250 -12.52 13.73 16.65
C THR A 250 -11.35 13.57 15.67
N PRO A 251 -11.44 14.12 14.44
CA PRO A 251 -10.32 14.13 13.50
C PRO A 251 -9.06 14.77 14.08
N ARG A 252 -9.22 15.79 14.95
CA ARG A 252 -8.11 16.43 15.66
C ARG A 252 -7.45 15.49 16.66
N SER A 253 -8.24 14.78 17.47
CA SER A 253 -7.73 13.78 18.41
C SER A 253 -6.97 12.66 17.71
N ILE A 254 -7.44 12.21 16.53
CA ILE A 254 -6.71 11.23 15.71
C ILE A 254 -5.37 11.80 15.24
N ALA A 255 -5.33 13.04 14.75
CA ALA A 255 -4.10 13.68 14.28
C ALA A 255 -3.07 13.85 15.42
N ASP A 256 -3.51 14.33 16.58
CA ASP A 256 -2.67 14.56 17.75
C ASP A 256 -2.14 13.23 18.31
N SER A 257 -3.02 12.23 18.44
CA SER A 257 -2.63 10.88 18.88
C SER A 257 -1.66 10.23 17.89
N SER A 258 -1.87 10.43 16.59
CA SER A 258 -0.98 9.91 15.55
C SER A 258 0.41 10.54 15.60
N TYR A 259 0.48 11.85 15.83
CA TYR A 259 1.74 12.55 16.01
C TYR A 259 2.47 12.05 17.27
N TRP A 260 1.76 11.91 18.39
CA TRP A 260 2.33 11.42 19.64
C TRP A 260 2.86 9.98 19.53
N ILE A 261 2.08 9.05 18.96
CA ILE A 261 2.51 7.66 18.70
C ILE A 261 3.77 7.66 17.83
N SER A 262 3.78 8.42 16.74
CA SER A 262 4.94 8.49 15.83
C SER A 262 6.18 9.04 16.54
N ARG A 263 6.02 10.04 17.40
CA ARG A 263 7.12 10.61 18.19
C ARG A 263 7.67 9.63 19.21
N LYS A 264 6.79 8.85 19.86
CA LYS A 264 7.17 7.83 20.83
C LYS A 264 7.98 6.71 20.16
N LEU A 265 7.48 6.17 19.05
CA LEU A 265 8.21 5.16 18.25
C LEU A 265 9.59 5.66 17.80
N ASN A 266 9.67 6.89 17.30
CA ASN A 266 10.95 7.47 16.87
C ASN A 266 11.93 7.68 18.02
N LYS A 267 11.44 7.86 19.26
CA LYS A 267 12.28 7.97 20.45
C LYS A 267 12.82 6.59 20.84
N GLU A 268 11.96 5.58 20.90
CA GLU A 268 12.33 4.19 21.22
C GLU A 268 13.39 3.67 20.22
N ILE A 269 13.17 3.85 18.90
CA ILE A 269 14.15 3.47 17.87
C ILE A 269 15.51 4.16 18.06
N ARG A 270 15.52 5.44 18.45
CA ARG A 270 16.77 6.18 18.71
C ARG A 270 17.48 5.71 19.97
N GLU A 271 16.74 5.19 20.95
CA GLU A 271 17.30 4.64 22.18
C GLU A 271 17.89 3.25 21.92
N ASP A 272 17.22 2.41 21.12
CA ASP A 272 17.75 1.11 20.67
C ASP A 272 19.06 1.27 19.89
N ILE A 273 19.14 2.24 18.98
CA ILE A 273 20.36 2.53 18.19
C ILE A 273 21.52 3.02 19.08
N LYS A 274 21.25 3.65 20.22
CA LYS A 274 22.31 4.11 21.14
C LYS A 274 22.86 3.01 22.04
N GLN A 275 22.16 1.87 22.12
CA GLN A 275 22.55 0.72 22.94
C GLN A 275 23.30 -0.36 22.11
N LEU A 276 23.38 -0.19 20.79
CA LEU A 276 24.22 -0.95 19.86
C LEU A 276 25.57 -0.25 19.68
#